data_AF-L0B0A6-F1
#
_entry.id   AF-L0B0A6-F1
#
_cell.length_a   1.000
_cell.length_b   1.000
_cell.length_c   1.000
_cell.angle_alpha   90.00
_cell.angle_beta   90.00
_cell.angle_gamma   90.00
#
_symmetry.space_group_name_H-M   'P 1'
#
loop_
_entity.id
_entity.type
_entity.pdbx_description
1 polymer ?
#
loop_
_entity_poly.entity_id
_entity_poly.type
_entity_poly.pdbx_seq_one_letter_code
_entity_poly.pdbx_strand_id
1 'polypeptide(L)'
;MLRSSACRRALQSYLSTGQIATREYLESFEPKSLRRLKVFDETPPEDLQRSFFEKLTANYSNPRSILKLYRSYIAVDDYPCYSWLVRCLCQLGNSFSFNSFWSPIDRQAIVKLPLFKYLIYDLIERKHYLHPRHVPRVIFALTALDYRCWPLLSELLSLVRAHLQDWRLPTLSCMIGCLVQLGISNTNFPDEDQSTNIISLLLNEVDRRDPSDSTPFDWALLSYSLVLTNRYEWPTRDNASLPRYLKRACEGLTLENLPLSGWMQYYLYLTLYCTDVEKPSNEKDIKNSIPYEFQESLHTRWLNDILIHAQPQGSEMLQKDVDTVLEGLGITEGLINCSVGREDDEQHCLFCGHLFTHRKLCFEYNYLMPKPDGMPVESGLISFRRRMFNKFGYNTAVIHKHQWDSLSLIEKEEQLLRILSTFPAVEPEVYDSKPAPKTFPEDADLKYMKHLRPKITTWPPEKFTV
;
A
#
# COMPACT_ATOMS: atom_id res chain seq x y z
N MET A 1 55.83 -29.01 50.64
CA MET A 1 57.12 -28.73 49.96
C MET A 1 57.61 -30.05 49.38
N LEU A 2 58.06 -30.25 48.14
CA LEU A 2 58.41 -29.40 47.01
C LEU A 2 58.29 -30.25 45.73
N ARG A 3 57.64 -29.65 44.73
CA ARG A 3 57.80 -29.73 43.26
C ARG A 3 58.77 -30.78 42.67
N SER A 4 58.24 -31.68 41.85
CA SER A 4 58.98 -32.38 40.78
C SER A 4 58.18 -32.65 39.48
N SER A 5 57.18 -31.83 39.12
CA SER A 5 56.33 -32.07 37.93
C SER A 5 56.62 -31.19 36.69
N ALA A 6 57.70 -30.39 36.72
CA ALA A 6 58.06 -29.52 35.59
C ALA A 6 59.04 -30.18 34.59
N CYS A 7 59.99 -31.00 35.07
CA CYS A 7 61.06 -31.51 34.21
C CYS A 7 60.61 -32.62 33.25
N ARG A 8 59.60 -33.41 33.61
CA ARG A 8 59.03 -34.44 32.70
C ARG A 8 58.13 -33.88 31.60
N ARG A 9 57.54 -32.70 31.78
CA ARG A 9 56.73 -32.04 30.74
C ARG A 9 57.59 -31.36 29.67
N ALA A 10 58.77 -30.86 30.03
CA ALA A 10 59.70 -30.26 29.07
C ALA A 10 60.32 -31.29 28.11
N LEU A 11 60.55 -32.53 28.55
CA LEU A 11 61.09 -33.59 27.67
C LEU A 11 60.04 -34.15 26.69
N GLN A 12 58.74 -34.07 27.01
CA GLN A 12 57.67 -34.43 26.08
C GLN A 12 57.42 -33.35 25.01
N SER A 13 57.73 -32.08 25.29
CA SER A 13 57.62 -30.99 24.31
C SER A 13 58.80 -30.91 23.34
N TYR A 14 59.95 -31.52 23.66
CA TYR A 14 61.13 -31.50 22.78
C TYR A 14 61.16 -32.63 21.73
N LEU A 15 60.25 -33.60 21.81
CA LEU A 15 60.16 -34.73 20.86
C LEU A 15 59.01 -34.63 19.85
N SER A 16 58.30 -33.50 19.77
CA SER A 16 57.24 -33.28 18.76
C SER A 16 57.40 -32.00 17.93
N THR A 17 58.47 -31.23 18.11
CA THR A 17 58.80 -30.08 17.27
C THR A 17 59.60 -30.49 16.03
N GLY A 18 58.98 -31.36 15.23
CA GLY A 18 59.44 -31.76 13.91
C GLY A 18 58.23 -31.90 12.99
N GLN A 19 57.89 -30.79 12.33
CA GLN A 19 56.94 -30.69 11.21
C GLN A 19 55.44 -30.90 11.51
N ILE A 20 54.79 -29.86 12.04
CA ILE A 20 53.45 -29.50 11.57
C ILE A 20 53.48 -28.00 11.29
N ALA A 21 53.36 -27.62 10.02
CA ALA A 21 53.20 -26.22 9.65
C ALA A 21 51.91 -25.71 10.31
N THR A 22 52.02 -24.77 11.24
CA THR A 22 50.83 -24.13 11.83
C THR A 22 50.08 -23.36 10.74
N ARG A 23 48.76 -23.26 10.87
CA ARG A 23 47.91 -22.57 9.88
C ARG A 23 48.41 -21.15 9.60
N GLU A 24 48.85 -20.46 10.65
CA GLU A 24 49.45 -19.13 10.59
C GLU A 24 50.77 -19.09 9.80
N TYR A 25 51.57 -20.17 9.86
CA TYR A 25 52.79 -20.31 9.08
C TYR A 25 52.49 -20.50 7.59
N LEU A 26 51.49 -21.32 7.25
CA LEU A 26 51.06 -21.52 5.85
C LEU A 26 50.39 -20.28 5.25
N GLU A 27 49.54 -19.59 6.02
CA GLU A 27 48.89 -18.32 5.64
C GLU A 27 49.95 -17.23 5.32
N SER A 28 51.12 -17.30 5.94
CA SER A 28 52.22 -16.33 5.72
C SER A 28 52.85 -16.43 4.32
N PHE A 29 52.78 -17.60 3.66
CA PHE A 29 53.30 -17.83 2.31
C PHE A 29 52.26 -17.60 1.20
N GLU A 30 50.99 -17.43 1.55
CA GLU A 30 49.96 -17.14 0.55
C GLU A 30 50.09 -15.71 -0.01
N PRO A 31 50.07 -15.52 -1.33
CA PRO A 31 50.01 -14.21 -1.96
C PRO A 31 48.83 -13.39 -1.40
N LYS A 32 49.05 -12.10 -1.10
CA LYS A 32 48.01 -11.22 -0.55
C LYS A 32 46.71 -11.17 -1.37
N SER A 33 46.79 -11.51 -2.67
CA SER A 33 45.64 -11.62 -3.58
C SER A 33 44.72 -12.81 -3.27
N LEU A 34 45.26 -13.93 -2.72
CA LEU A 34 44.51 -15.15 -2.44
C LEU A 34 43.92 -15.19 -1.02
N ARG A 35 44.51 -14.46 -0.05
CA ARG A 35 43.97 -14.34 1.33
C ARG A 35 42.54 -13.77 1.43
N ARG A 36 42.01 -13.18 0.35
CA ARG A 36 40.64 -12.64 0.29
C ARG A 36 39.59 -13.65 -0.13
N LEU A 37 39.99 -14.81 -0.66
CA LEU A 37 39.07 -15.91 -0.94
C LEU A 37 39.02 -16.80 0.30
N LYS A 38 38.13 -16.45 1.24
CA LYS A 38 37.69 -17.40 2.27
C LYS A 38 36.98 -18.55 1.56
N VAL A 39 37.71 -19.63 1.29
CA VAL A 39 37.12 -20.92 0.98
C VAL A 39 36.38 -21.35 2.25
N PHE A 40 35.06 -21.29 2.18
CA PHE A 40 34.06 -21.64 3.19
C PHE A 40 34.61 -22.27 4.49
N ASP A 41 34.70 -21.47 5.56
CA ASP A 41 35.05 -21.92 6.92
C ASP A 41 33.97 -22.87 7.53
N GLU A 42 32.80 -22.97 6.88
CA GLU A 42 31.68 -23.81 7.30
C GLU A 42 31.37 -24.82 6.20
N THR A 43 31.26 -26.11 6.57
CA THR A 43 30.69 -27.14 5.70
C THR A 43 29.31 -26.65 5.26
N PRO A 44 29.03 -26.54 3.95
CA PRO A 44 27.69 -26.15 3.51
C PRO A 44 26.67 -27.11 4.10
N PRO A 45 25.52 -26.62 4.59
CA PRO A 45 24.47 -27.47 5.15
C PRO A 45 24.11 -28.60 4.18
N GLU A 46 23.87 -29.81 4.70
CA GLU A 46 23.52 -30.99 3.88
C GLU A 46 22.30 -30.72 2.97
N ASP A 47 21.37 -29.87 3.43
CA ASP A 47 20.29 -29.31 2.63
C ASP A 47 20.36 -27.77 2.63
N LEU A 48 21.11 -27.25 1.66
CA LEU A 48 21.29 -25.82 1.44
C LEU A 48 19.92 -25.11 1.38
N GLN A 49 18.96 -25.66 0.63
CA GLN A 49 17.65 -25.03 0.43
C GLN A 49 16.93 -24.91 1.77
N ARG A 50 16.80 -26.00 2.52
CA ARG A 50 16.13 -26.00 3.82
C ARG A 50 16.75 -24.99 4.78
N SER A 51 18.07 -24.90 4.85
CA SER A 51 18.77 -23.92 5.69
C SER A 51 18.38 -22.48 5.35
N PHE A 52 18.32 -22.13 4.06
CA PHE A 52 17.89 -20.79 3.64
C PHE A 52 16.41 -20.53 3.90
N PHE A 53 15.53 -21.53 3.75
CA PHE A 53 14.11 -21.39 4.11
C PHE A 53 13.90 -21.15 5.60
N GLU A 54 14.65 -21.83 6.46
CA GLU A 54 14.61 -21.65 7.92
C GLU A 54 15.13 -20.25 8.30
N LYS A 55 16.29 -19.84 7.76
CA LYS A 55 16.84 -18.49 7.97
C LYS A 55 15.90 -17.39 7.49
N LEU A 56 15.24 -17.58 6.35
CA LEU A 56 14.26 -16.65 5.82
C LEU A 56 13.03 -16.55 6.74
N THR A 57 12.57 -17.67 7.29
CA THR A 57 11.46 -17.68 8.26
C THR A 57 11.80 -16.92 9.54
N ALA A 58 13.04 -17.01 10.02
CA ALA A 58 13.49 -16.29 11.21
C ALA A 58 13.61 -14.76 11.01
N ASN A 59 13.65 -14.26 9.77
CA ASN A 59 13.89 -12.85 9.44
C ASN A 59 12.66 -12.13 8.83
N TYR A 60 11.45 -12.59 9.14
CA TYR A 60 10.18 -12.22 8.48
C TYR A 60 9.85 -10.71 8.42
N SER A 61 10.45 -9.86 9.25
CA SER A 61 10.13 -8.43 9.38
C SER A 61 11.26 -7.48 8.98
N ASN A 62 12.43 -7.98 8.55
CA ASN A 62 13.59 -7.15 8.23
C ASN A 62 13.91 -7.19 6.73
N PRO A 63 13.51 -6.17 5.95
CA PRO A 63 13.74 -6.11 4.51
C PRO A 63 15.21 -6.27 4.11
N ARG A 64 16.13 -5.70 4.90
CA ARG A 64 17.57 -5.78 4.65
C ARG A 64 18.09 -7.19 4.83
N SER A 65 17.63 -7.90 5.87
CA SER A 65 18.00 -9.30 6.09
C SER A 65 17.48 -10.20 4.98
N ILE A 66 16.24 -9.98 4.54
CA ILE A 66 15.63 -10.74 3.43
C ILE A 66 16.45 -10.57 2.14
N LEU A 67 16.80 -9.33 1.76
CA LEU A 67 17.61 -9.08 0.56
C LEU A 67 19.05 -9.59 0.67
N LYS A 68 19.63 -9.59 1.88
CA LYS A 68 20.95 -10.20 2.12
C LYS A 68 20.90 -11.71 1.96
N LEU A 69 19.89 -12.37 2.53
CA LEU A 69 19.66 -13.80 2.32
C LEU A 69 19.45 -14.09 0.84
N TYR A 70 18.73 -13.21 0.14
CA TYR A 70 18.55 -13.34 -1.30
C TYR A 70 19.90 -13.40 -2.02
N ARG A 71 20.72 -12.37 -1.81
CA ARG A 71 22.08 -12.27 -2.36
C ARG A 71 22.97 -13.46 -2.00
N SER A 72 22.90 -13.94 -0.76
CA SER A 72 23.72 -15.05 -0.29
C SER A 72 23.34 -16.37 -0.97
N TYR A 73 22.06 -16.59 -1.25
CA TYR A 73 21.61 -17.82 -1.91
C TYR A 73 22.00 -17.84 -3.39
N ILE A 74 21.76 -16.76 -4.13
CA ILE A 74 22.14 -16.69 -5.56
C ILE A 74 23.66 -16.67 -5.78
N ALA A 75 24.45 -16.42 -4.73
CA ALA A 75 25.91 -16.52 -4.79
C ALA A 75 26.41 -17.97 -4.63
N VAL A 76 25.57 -18.87 -4.14
CA VAL A 76 25.90 -20.28 -3.88
C VAL A 76 25.18 -21.21 -4.87
N ASP A 77 24.04 -20.79 -5.42
CA ASP A 77 23.22 -21.55 -6.34
C ASP A 77 22.84 -20.69 -7.56
N ASP A 78 23.33 -21.08 -8.74
CA ASP A 78 23.02 -20.43 -10.03
C ASP A 78 21.57 -20.67 -10.46
N TYR A 79 20.91 -21.69 -9.88
CA TYR A 79 19.53 -22.04 -10.19
C TYR A 79 18.61 -21.98 -8.97
N PRO A 80 18.39 -20.78 -8.39
CA PRO A 80 17.58 -20.62 -7.20
C PRO A 80 16.17 -21.20 -7.39
N CYS A 81 15.71 -21.93 -6.37
CA CYS A 81 14.37 -22.51 -6.31
C CYS A 81 13.29 -21.42 -6.43
N TYR A 82 12.33 -21.60 -7.35
CA TYR A 82 11.30 -20.60 -7.60
C TYR A 82 10.41 -20.33 -6.37
N SER A 83 10.06 -21.38 -5.63
CA SER A 83 9.27 -21.25 -4.40
C SER A 83 9.99 -20.41 -3.33
N TRP A 84 11.33 -20.45 -3.33
CA TRP A 84 12.13 -19.63 -2.43
C TRP A 84 12.13 -18.16 -2.88
N LEU A 85 12.30 -17.88 -4.18
CA LEU A 85 12.21 -16.53 -4.74
C LEU A 85 10.86 -15.87 -4.43
N VAL A 86 9.77 -16.62 -4.65
CA VAL A 86 8.41 -16.18 -4.31
C VAL A 86 8.31 -15.88 -2.82
N ARG A 87 8.86 -16.73 -1.95
CA ARG A 87 8.84 -16.52 -0.50
C ARG A 87 9.65 -15.29 -0.07
N CYS A 88 10.80 -15.03 -0.69
CA CYS A 88 11.56 -13.80 -0.47
C CYS A 88 10.74 -12.56 -0.80
N LEU A 89 10.11 -12.51 -1.98
CA LEU A 89 9.23 -11.40 -2.37
C LEU A 89 8.05 -11.27 -1.41
N CYS A 90 7.40 -12.38 -1.04
CA CYS A 90 6.25 -12.36 -0.15
C CYS A 90 6.59 -11.85 1.25
N GLN A 91 7.73 -12.27 1.82
CA GLN A 91 8.15 -11.77 3.14
C GLN A 91 8.57 -10.31 3.09
N LEU A 92 9.20 -9.90 1.99
CA LEU A 92 9.49 -8.49 1.75
C LEU A 92 8.19 -7.69 1.72
N GLY A 93 7.19 -8.11 0.94
CA GLY A 93 5.87 -7.47 0.91
C GLY A 93 5.15 -7.47 2.26
N ASN A 94 5.22 -8.56 3.02
CA ASN A 94 4.64 -8.63 4.36
C ASN A 94 5.27 -7.63 5.33
N SER A 95 6.56 -7.32 5.15
CA SER A 95 7.23 -6.28 5.94
C SER A 95 6.59 -4.90 5.69
N PHE A 96 5.98 -4.68 4.52
CA PHE A 96 5.30 -3.43 4.11
C PHE A 96 3.78 -3.56 4.01
N SER A 97 3.18 -4.54 4.69
CA SER A 97 1.73 -4.77 4.68
C SER A 97 0.91 -3.57 5.18
N PHE A 98 -0.42 -3.61 5.08
CA PHE A 98 -1.31 -2.51 5.47
C PHE A 98 -1.15 -2.01 6.93
N ASN A 99 -0.57 -2.82 7.81
CA ASN A 99 -0.30 -2.45 9.21
C ASN A 99 1.20 -2.16 9.47
N SER A 100 1.98 -1.97 8.40
CA SER A 100 3.41 -1.69 8.47
C SER A 100 3.69 -0.31 9.07
N PHE A 101 4.74 -0.23 9.87
CA PHE A 101 5.31 1.03 10.35
C PHE A 101 6.09 1.81 9.26
N TRP A 102 6.54 1.12 8.22
CA TRP A 102 7.34 1.74 7.16
C TRP A 102 6.53 2.73 6.32
N SER A 103 7.16 3.85 6.03
CA SER A 103 6.61 4.95 5.25
C SER A 103 6.67 4.68 3.73
N PRO A 104 5.93 5.44 2.90
CA PRO A 104 6.04 5.36 1.45
C PRO A 104 7.47 5.55 0.92
N ILE A 105 8.28 6.43 1.53
CA ILE A 105 9.68 6.62 1.11
C ILE A 105 10.53 5.38 1.35
N ASP A 106 10.27 4.61 2.40
CA ASP A 106 10.98 3.35 2.67
C ASP A 106 10.69 2.31 1.59
N ARG A 107 9.41 2.18 1.18
CA ARG A 107 9.01 1.34 0.04
C ARG A 107 9.73 1.76 -1.22
N GLN A 108 9.73 3.06 -1.52
CA GLN A 108 10.40 3.64 -2.69
C GLN A 108 11.91 3.40 -2.68
N ALA A 109 12.56 3.47 -1.51
CA ALA A 109 13.98 3.20 -1.37
C ALA A 109 14.30 1.74 -1.68
N ILE A 110 13.47 0.79 -1.20
CA ILE A 110 13.68 -0.64 -1.44
C ILE A 110 13.52 -1.01 -2.90
N VAL A 111 12.45 -0.55 -3.56
CA VAL A 111 12.22 -0.92 -4.96
C VAL A 111 13.27 -0.35 -5.92
N LYS A 112 14.01 0.67 -5.48
CA LYS A 112 15.16 1.23 -6.21
C LYS A 112 16.43 0.38 -6.09
N LEU A 113 16.56 -0.46 -5.05
CA LEU A 113 17.77 -1.24 -4.80
C LEU A 113 18.05 -2.22 -5.96
N PRO A 114 19.32 -2.34 -6.43
CA PRO A 114 19.68 -3.32 -7.45
C PRO A 114 19.31 -4.76 -7.05
N LEU A 115 19.50 -5.14 -5.78
CA LEU A 115 19.14 -6.48 -5.28
C LEU A 115 17.63 -6.77 -5.40
N PHE A 116 16.78 -5.78 -5.17
CA PHE A 116 15.34 -5.94 -5.38
C PHE A 116 15.04 -6.16 -6.86
N LYS A 117 15.66 -5.37 -7.75
CA LYS A 117 15.50 -5.52 -9.20
C LYS A 117 15.98 -6.89 -9.70
N TYR A 118 17.07 -7.42 -9.15
CA TYR A 118 17.55 -8.78 -9.46
C TYR A 118 16.56 -9.86 -9.00
N LEU A 119 15.99 -9.73 -7.79
CA LEU A 119 14.95 -10.65 -7.33
C LEU A 119 13.73 -10.66 -8.27
N ILE A 120 13.29 -9.47 -8.70
CA ILE A 120 12.19 -9.35 -9.68
C ILE A 120 12.58 -9.96 -11.02
N TYR A 121 13.80 -9.71 -11.50
CA TYR A 121 14.31 -10.28 -12.75
C TYR A 121 14.31 -11.81 -12.72
N ASP A 122 14.84 -12.41 -11.66
CA ASP A 122 14.86 -13.88 -11.49
C ASP A 122 13.45 -14.47 -11.46
N LEU A 123 12.50 -13.77 -10.84
CA LEU A 123 11.09 -14.16 -10.84
C LEU A 123 10.46 -14.10 -12.24
N ILE A 124 10.84 -13.12 -13.05
CA ILE A 124 10.35 -12.97 -14.43
C ILE A 124 10.94 -14.05 -15.34
N GLU A 125 12.26 -14.27 -15.30
CA GLU A 125 12.90 -15.27 -16.15
C GLU A 125 12.37 -16.69 -15.86
N ARG A 126 12.09 -16.97 -14.59
CA ARG A 126 11.63 -18.28 -14.12
C ARG A 126 10.11 -18.38 -13.97
N LYS A 127 9.35 -17.43 -14.55
CA LYS A 127 7.88 -17.37 -14.40
C LYS A 127 7.14 -18.64 -14.86
N HIS A 128 7.75 -19.48 -15.69
CA HIS A 128 7.19 -20.78 -16.08
C HIS A 128 7.07 -21.78 -14.92
N TYR A 129 7.74 -21.55 -13.79
CA TYR A 129 7.55 -22.31 -12.54
C TYR A 129 6.49 -21.68 -11.61
N LEU A 130 5.78 -20.65 -12.05
CA LEU A 130 4.69 -20.05 -11.30
C LEU A 130 3.50 -20.99 -11.25
N HIS A 131 2.96 -21.19 -10.04
CA HIS A 131 1.81 -22.06 -9.80
C HIS A 131 0.66 -21.25 -9.19
N PRO A 132 -0.61 -21.70 -9.35
CA PRO A 132 -1.79 -21.01 -8.80
C PRO A 132 -1.69 -20.69 -7.30
N ARG A 133 -1.07 -21.59 -6.51
CA ARG A 133 -0.85 -21.39 -5.07
C ARG A 133 0.02 -20.16 -4.72
N HIS A 134 0.86 -19.70 -5.65
CA HIS A 134 1.73 -18.55 -5.44
C HIS A 134 0.99 -17.23 -5.71
N VAL A 135 -0.02 -17.25 -6.59
CA VAL A 135 -0.65 -16.06 -7.17
C VAL A 135 -1.14 -15.06 -6.14
N PRO A 136 -1.95 -15.43 -5.12
CA PRO A 136 -2.50 -14.45 -4.19
C PRO A 136 -1.42 -13.72 -3.40
N ARG A 137 -0.39 -14.46 -2.96
CA ARG A 137 0.69 -13.90 -2.14
C ARG A 137 1.62 -13.01 -2.95
N VAL A 138 1.86 -13.34 -4.22
CA VAL A 138 2.66 -12.49 -5.11
C VAL A 138 1.91 -11.19 -5.41
N ILE A 139 0.60 -11.26 -5.74
CA ILE A 139 -0.22 -10.05 -5.96
C ILE A 139 -0.23 -9.16 -4.72
N PHE A 140 -0.42 -9.75 -3.53
CA PHE A 140 -0.35 -9.03 -2.27
C PHE A 140 1.00 -8.35 -2.08
N ALA A 141 2.11 -9.07 -2.30
CA ALA A 141 3.45 -8.54 -2.12
C ALA A 141 3.77 -7.38 -3.07
N LEU A 142 3.38 -7.50 -4.35
CA LEU A 142 3.52 -6.43 -5.33
C LEU A 142 2.73 -5.18 -4.93
N THR A 143 1.53 -5.37 -4.38
CA THR A 143 0.67 -4.28 -3.88
C THR A 143 1.30 -3.62 -2.66
N ALA A 144 1.70 -4.39 -1.65
CA ALA A 144 2.31 -3.89 -0.42
C ALA A 144 3.61 -3.10 -0.67
N LEU A 145 4.32 -3.41 -1.76
CA LEU A 145 5.55 -2.72 -2.17
C LEU A 145 5.31 -1.55 -3.13
N ASP A 146 4.05 -1.24 -3.47
CA ASP A 146 3.69 -0.28 -4.53
C ASP A 146 4.47 -0.56 -5.83
N TYR A 147 4.60 -1.83 -6.23
CA TYR A 147 5.43 -2.25 -7.35
C TYR A 147 4.62 -2.99 -8.42
N ARG A 148 4.31 -2.28 -9.51
CA ARG A 148 3.58 -2.84 -10.66
C ARG A 148 4.55 -3.48 -11.66
N CYS A 149 4.59 -4.81 -11.71
CA CYS A 149 5.47 -5.58 -12.60
C CYS A 149 4.66 -6.25 -13.74
N TRP A 150 4.55 -5.61 -14.91
CA TRP A 150 3.73 -6.12 -16.02
C TRP A 150 4.09 -7.52 -16.52
N PRO A 151 5.37 -7.89 -16.71
CA PRO A 151 5.73 -9.23 -17.19
C PRO A 151 5.25 -10.35 -16.27
N LEU A 152 5.24 -10.09 -14.96
CA LEU A 152 4.78 -11.04 -13.95
C LEU A 152 3.24 -10.96 -13.78
N LEU A 153 2.68 -9.75 -13.79
CA LEU A 153 1.23 -9.53 -13.68
C LEU A 153 0.46 -10.21 -14.80
N SER A 154 0.94 -10.18 -16.04
CA SER A 154 0.26 -10.87 -17.15
C SER A 154 0.07 -12.37 -16.87
N GLU A 155 1.14 -13.03 -16.40
CA GLU A 155 1.11 -14.46 -16.05
C GLU A 155 0.22 -14.72 -14.82
N LEU A 156 0.32 -13.88 -13.78
CA LEU A 156 -0.51 -13.96 -12.60
C LEU A 156 -2.00 -13.87 -12.96
N LEU A 157 -2.39 -12.89 -13.78
CA LEU A 157 -3.78 -12.70 -14.20
C LEU A 157 -4.28 -13.85 -15.08
N SER A 158 -3.44 -14.43 -15.92
CA SER A 158 -3.77 -15.65 -16.68
C SER A 158 -4.13 -16.80 -15.73
N LEU A 159 -3.28 -17.06 -14.73
CA LEU A 159 -3.53 -18.06 -13.70
C LEU A 159 -4.78 -17.74 -12.87
N VAL A 160 -5.03 -16.47 -12.55
CA VAL A 160 -6.27 -16.05 -11.88
C VAL A 160 -7.48 -16.52 -12.70
N ARG A 161 -7.53 -16.23 -14.00
CA ARG A 161 -8.66 -16.62 -14.87
C ARG A 161 -8.85 -18.14 -14.92
N ALA A 162 -7.76 -18.91 -14.97
CA ALA A 162 -7.81 -20.37 -15.07
C ALA A 162 -8.20 -21.07 -13.76
N HIS A 163 -7.87 -20.48 -12.60
CA HIS A 163 -7.96 -21.15 -11.30
C HIS A 163 -8.84 -20.43 -10.27
N LEU A 164 -9.76 -19.56 -10.71
CA LEU A 164 -10.71 -18.83 -9.84
C LEU A 164 -11.38 -19.74 -8.79
N GLN A 165 -11.68 -20.98 -9.19
CA GLN A 165 -12.38 -21.95 -8.37
C GLN A 165 -11.56 -22.47 -7.19
N ASP A 166 -10.22 -22.40 -7.28
CA ASP A 166 -9.29 -23.02 -6.32
C ASP A 166 -9.08 -22.18 -5.05
N TRP A 167 -9.48 -20.91 -5.06
CA TRP A 167 -9.24 -19.99 -3.95
C TRP A 167 -10.50 -19.74 -3.11
N ARG A 168 -10.30 -19.61 -1.79
CA ARG A 168 -11.36 -19.29 -0.83
C ARG A 168 -11.76 -17.81 -0.92
N LEU A 169 -12.96 -17.48 -0.43
CA LEU A 169 -13.51 -16.13 -0.44
C LEU A 169 -12.54 -15.07 0.16
N PRO A 170 -11.90 -15.28 1.33
CA PRO A 170 -10.94 -14.30 1.88
C PRO A 170 -9.71 -14.06 0.98
N THR A 171 -9.35 -15.06 0.17
CA THR A 171 -8.26 -14.92 -0.80
C THR A 171 -8.71 -14.09 -2.00
N LEU A 172 -9.94 -14.32 -2.48
CA LEU A 172 -10.54 -13.54 -3.57
C LEU A 172 -10.74 -12.08 -3.16
N SER A 173 -11.27 -11.80 -1.96
CA SER A 173 -11.46 -10.45 -1.41
C SER A 173 -10.14 -9.67 -1.37
N CYS A 174 -9.10 -10.28 -0.83
CA CYS A 174 -7.76 -9.70 -0.74
C CYS A 174 -7.17 -9.44 -2.13
N MET A 175 -7.29 -10.38 -3.07
CA MET A 175 -6.83 -10.20 -4.44
C MET A 175 -7.56 -9.06 -5.16
N ILE A 176 -8.88 -8.95 -5.00
CA ILE A 176 -9.67 -7.84 -5.57
C ILE A 176 -9.13 -6.50 -5.05
N GLY A 177 -9.01 -6.35 -3.73
CA GLY A 177 -8.48 -5.12 -3.12
C GLY A 177 -7.08 -4.78 -3.62
N CYS A 178 -6.20 -5.77 -3.71
CA CYS A 178 -4.84 -5.60 -4.22
C CYS A 178 -4.79 -5.16 -5.69
N LEU A 179 -5.55 -5.83 -6.56
CA LEU A 179 -5.59 -5.51 -7.99
C LEU A 179 -6.21 -4.13 -8.26
N VAL A 180 -7.24 -3.74 -7.48
CA VAL A 180 -7.80 -2.39 -7.51
C VAL A 180 -6.74 -1.36 -7.10
N GLN A 181 -6.03 -1.56 -5.99
CA GLN A 181 -4.97 -0.65 -5.55
C GLN A 181 -3.85 -0.53 -6.59
N LEU A 182 -3.43 -1.64 -7.21
CA LEU A 182 -2.47 -1.64 -8.31
C LEU A 182 -3.00 -0.95 -9.58
N GLY A 183 -4.27 -0.55 -9.64
CA GLY A 183 -4.87 0.16 -10.78
C GLY A 183 -5.22 -0.75 -11.96
N ILE A 184 -5.36 -2.07 -11.75
CA ILE A 184 -5.74 -3.02 -12.80
C ILE A 184 -7.19 -2.80 -13.25
N SER A 185 -8.04 -2.25 -12.39
CA SER A 185 -9.37 -1.78 -12.78
C SER A 185 -9.35 -0.66 -13.83
N ASN A 186 -8.25 0.09 -13.92
CA ASN A 186 -8.09 1.23 -14.81
C ASN A 186 -7.43 0.82 -16.15
N THR A 187 -7.16 -0.47 -16.35
CA THR A 187 -6.59 -0.97 -17.60
C THR A 187 -7.63 -1.63 -18.47
N ASN A 188 -7.66 -1.22 -19.73
CA ASN A 188 -8.21 -2.02 -20.81
C ASN A 188 -7.06 -2.87 -21.36
N PHE A 189 -7.14 -4.20 -21.21
CA PHE A 189 -6.24 -5.11 -21.91
C PHE A 189 -6.78 -5.33 -23.34
N PRO A 190 -5.93 -5.26 -24.39
CA PRO A 190 -6.39 -5.35 -25.77
C PRO A 190 -7.05 -6.70 -26.12
N ASP A 191 -6.74 -7.76 -25.38
CA ASP A 191 -7.34 -9.09 -25.54
C ASP A 191 -8.55 -9.35 -24.61
N GLU A 192 -8.97 -8.36 -23.82
CA GLU A 192 -10.17 -8.47 -23.00
C GLU A 192 -11.36 -7.82 -23.71
N ASP A 193 -12.39 -8.61 -24.01
CA ASP A 193 -13.73 -8.06 -24.15
C ASP A 193 -14.01 -7.20 -22.90
N GLN A 194 -14.41 -5.94 -23.10
CA GLN A 194 -14.64 -4.98 -22.01
C GLN A 194 -15.63 -5.49 -20.95
N SER A 195 -16.46 -6.48 -21.31
CA SER A 195 -17.39 -7.21 -20.43
C SER A 195 -16.72 -8.19 -19.45
N THR A 196 -15.41 -8.46 -19.57
CA THR A 196 -14.70 -9.51 -18.82
C THR A 196 -13.46 -9.01 -18.09
N ASN A 197 -13.49 -7.78 -17.57
CA ASN A 197 -12.45 -7.28 -16.67
C ASN A 197 -12.22 -8.27 -15.51
N ILE A 198 -10.96 -8.59 -15.19
CA ILE A 198 -10.59 -9.55 -14.14
C ILE A 198 -11.24 -9.26 -12.77
N ILE A 199 -11.43 -7.99 -12.42
CA ILE A 199 -12.12 -7.58 -11.19
C ILE A 199 -13.59 -8.02 -11.22
N SER A 200 -14.24 -7.90 -12.38
CA SER A 200 -15.63 -8.32 -12.58
C SER A 200 -15.75 -9.85 -12.50
N LEU A 201 -14.79 -10.59 -13.06
CA LEU A 201 -14.70 -12.04 -12.92
C LEU A 201 -14.56 -12.48 -11.45
N LEU A 202 -13.65 -11.85 -10.71
CA LEU A 202 -13.45 -12.13 -9.30
C LEU A 202 -14.69 -11.78 -8.45
N LEU A 203 -15.34 -10.64 -8.70
CA LEU A 203 -16.56 -10.25 -7.98
C LEU A 203 -17.71 -11.23 -8.24
N ASN A 204 -17.91 -11.64 -9.50
CA ASN A 204 -18.90 -12.66 -9.85
C ASN A 204 -18.63 -13.98 -9.14
N GLU A 205 -17.36 -14.35 -8.97
CA GLU A 205 -16.97 -15.54 -8.25
C GLU A 205 -17.26 -15.41 -6.75
N VAL A 206 -16.94 -14.27 -6.13
CA VAL A 206 -17.30 -13.98 -4.73
C VAL A 206 -18.80 -14.10 -4.49
N ASP A 207 -19.63 -13.60 -5.41
CA ASP A 207 -21.09 -13.65 -5.29
C ASP A 207 -21.66 -15.08 -5.36
N ARG A 208 -20.88 -16.07 -5.83
CA ARG A 208 -21.23 -17.49 -5.87
C ARG A 208 -20.77 -18.28 -4.64
N ARG A 209 -19.86 -17.73 -3.83
CA ARG A 209 -19.28 -18.44 -2.68
C ARG A 209 -20.19 -18.43 -1.46
N ASP A 210 -20.01 -19.44 -0.62
CA ASP A 210 -20.64 -19.48 0.70
C ASP A 210 -20.12 -18.31 1.55
N PRO A 211 -21.01 -17.43 2.04
CA PRO A 211 -20.61 -16.31 2.88
C PRO A 211 -20.00 -16.71 4.21
N SER A 212 -20.24 -17.93 4.71
CA SER A 212 -19.70 -18.36 6.01
C SER A 212 -18.18 -18.54 6.02
N ASP A 213 -17.56 -18.64 4.85
CA ASP A 213 -16.11 -18.84 4.70
C ASP A 213 -15.28 -17.55 4.87
N SER A 214 -15.93 -16.42 5.17
CA SER A 214 -15.29 -15.12 5.25
C SER A 214 -15.53 -14.37 6.54
N THR A 215 -14.76 -13.31 6.73
CA THR A 215 -14.82 -12.45 7.91
C THR A 215 -15.49 -11.11 7.57
N PRO A 216 -15.99 -10.36 8.57
CA PRO A 216 -16.51 -9.01 8.35
C PRO A 216 -15.51 -8.08 7.65
N PHE A 217 -14.21 -8.25 7.92
CA PHE A 217 -13.13 -7.50 7.27
C PHE A 217 -13.09 -7.74 5.76
N ASP A 218 -13.27 -8.99 5.30
CA ASP A 218 -13.29 -9.32 3.87
C ASP A 218 -14.41 -8.59 3.14
N TRP A 219 -15.59 -8.52 3.75
CA TRP A 219 -16.75 -7.80 3.22
C TRP A 219 -16.57 -6.29 3.22
N ALA A 220 -15.92 -5.74 4.25
CA ALA A 220 -15.56 -4.32 4.30
C ALA A 220 -14.57 -3.96 3.18
N LEU A 221 -13.55 -4.80 2.96
CA LEU A 221 -12.58 -4.62 1.88
C LEU A 221 -13.23 -4.71 0.49
N LEU A 222 -14.14 -5.66 0.28
CA LEU A 222 -14.92 -5.79 -0.96
C LEU A 222 -15.80 -4.55 -1.21
N SER A 223 -16.50 -4.08 -0.17
CA SER A 223 -17.33 -2.87 -0.23
C SER A 223 -16.49 -1.66 -0.63
N TYR A 224 -15.35 -1.47 0.03
CA TYR A 224 -14.42 -0.40 -0.29
C TYR A 224 -13.86 -0.52 -1.71
N SER A 225 -13.57 -1.73 -2.19
CA SER A 225 -13.09 -1.96 -3.56
C SER A 225 -14.12 -1.58 -4.63
N LEU A 226 -15.41 -1.83 -4.39
CA LEU A 226 -16.50 -1.36 -5.26
C LEU A 226 -16.58 0.17 -5.28
N VAL A 227 -16.48 0.80 -4.11
CA VAL A 227 -16.48 2.27 -3.97
C VAL A 227 -15.28 2.88 -4.71
N LEU A 228 -14.07 2.37 -4.49
CA LEU A 228 -12.86 2.85 -5.17
C LEU A 228 -13.00 2.83 -6.71
N THR A 229 -13.72 1.84 -7.25
CA THR A 229 -13.91 1.67 -8.69
C THR A 229 -15.20 2.27 -9.25
N ASN A 230 -15.95 3.04 -8.45
CA ASN A 230 -17.26 3.62 -8.82
C ASN A 230 -18.31 2.57 -9.22
N ARG A 231 -18.35 1.44 -8.52
CA ARG A 231 -19.22 0.29 -8.80
C ARG A 231 -20.30 0.09 -7.73
N TYR A 232 -20.98 1.17 -7.35
CA TYR A 232 -22.03 1.17 -6.31
C TYR A 232 -23.20 0.24 -6.64
N GLU A 233 -23.59 0.18 -7.92
CA GLU A 233 -24.70 -0.62 -8.41
C GLU A 233 -24.27 -1.97 -9.00
N TRP A 234 -23.06 -2.45 -8.71
CA TRP A 234 -22.60 -3.75 -9.19
C TRP A 234 -23.39 -4.91 -8.55
N PRO A 235 -23.73 -5.98 -9.29
CA PRO A 235 -23.58 -6.17 -10.74
C PRO A 235 -24.65 -5.46 -11.58
N THR A 236 -25.82 -5.22 -11.00
CA THR A 236 -26.94 -4.51 -11.64
C THR A 236 -27.66 -3.66 -10.59
N ARG A 237 -28.31 -2.58 -11.04
CA ARG A 237 -29.01 -1.62 -10.18
C ARG A 237 -30.00 -2.27 -9.21
N ASP A 238 -30.79 -3.23 -9.69
CA ASP A 238 -31.85 -3.86 -8.89
C ASP A 238 -31.33 -4.97 -7.96
N ASN A 239 -30.11 -5.46 -8.19
CA ASN A 239 -29.48 -6.52 -7.41
C ASN A 239 -28.06 -6.14 -7.04
N ALA A 240 -27.89 -4.97 -6.42
CA ALA A 240 -26.58 -4.46 -6.04
C ALA A 240 -25.99 -5.28 -4.88
N SER A 241 -24.76 -5.77 -5.04
CA SER A 241 -24.02 -6.53 -4.03
C SER A 241 -23.51 -5.66 -2.88
N LEU A 242 -23.27 -4.37 -3.10
CA LEU A 242 -22.68 -3.47 -2.09
C LEU A 242 -23.50 -3.40 -0.78
N PRO A 243 -24.84 -3.15 -0.80
CA PRO A 243 -25.67 -3.23 0.40
C PRO A 243 -25.51 -4.55 1.18
N ARG A 244 -25.48 -5.68 0.47
CA ARG A 244 -25.32 -7.00 1.07
C ARG A 244 -23.93 -7.17 1.71
N TYR A 245 -22.88 -6.68 1.06
CA TYR A 245 -21.52 -6.73 1.60
C TYR A 245 -21.41 -5.87 2.86
N LEU A 246 -21.99 -4.67 2.87
CA LEU A 246 -21.98 -3.81 4.05
C LEU A 246 -22.70 -4.43 5.25
N LYS A 247 -23.86 -5.07 5.04
CA LYS A 247 -24.55 -5.80 6.12
C LYS A 247 -23.65 -6.86 6.76
N ARG A 248 -22.95 -7.64 5.92
CA ARG A 248 -22.01 -8.68 6.38
C ARG A 248 -20.76 -8.11 7.03
N ALA A 249 -20.28 -6.95 6.57
CA ALA A 249 -19.18 -6.23 7.19
C ALA A 249 -19.54 -5.72 8.60
N CYS A 250 -20.83 -5.53 8.89
CA CYS A 250 -21.32 -5.16 10.20
C CYS A 250 -21.66 -6.36 11.10
N GLU A 251 -21.61 -7.60 10.61
CA GLU A 251 -21.88 -8.78 11.43
C GLU A 251 -20.82 -8.92 12.54
N GLY A 252 -21.27 -9.04 13.79
CA GLY A 252 -20.39 -9.15 14.97
C GLY A 252 -19.75 -7.83 15.42
N LEU A 253 -20.03 -6.71 14.74
CA LEU A 253 -19.67 -5.39 15.24
C LEU A 253 -20.65 -4.91 16.32
N THR A 254 -20.11 -4.16 17.28
CA THR A 254 -20.82 -3.44 18.34
C THR A 254 -20.25 -2.03 18.43
N LEU A 255 -20.95 -1.12 19.10
CA LEU A 255 -20.43 0.23 19.35
C LEU A 255 -19.12 0.23 20.14
N GLU A 256 -18.92 -0.78 20.99
CA GLU A 256 -17.71 -0.92 21.81
C GLU A 256 -16.49 -1.40 20.98
N ASN A 257 -16.69 -2.33 20.05
CA ASN A 257 -15.59 -2.91 19.27
C ASN A 257 -15.33 -2.19 17.93
N LEU A 258 -16.27 -1.38 17.43
CA LEU A 258 -16.12 -0.58 16.22
C LEU A 258 -14.85 0.32 16.24
N PRO A 259 -14.53 1.06 17.32
CA PRO A 259 -13.26 1.80 17.42
C PRO A 259 -12.00 0.93 17.27
N LEU A 260 -12.09 -0.33 17.67
CA LEU A 260 -10.97 -1.28 17.69
C LEU A 260 -10.83 -2.05 16.37
N SER A 261 -11.71 -1.79 15.41
CA SER A 261 -11.80 -2.53 14.14
C SER A 261 -10.77 -2.10 13.08
N GLY A 262 -9.92 -1.12 13.38
CA GLY A 262 -8.80 -0.70 12.54
C GLY A 262 -9.23 -0.23 11.14
N TRP A 263 -8.76 -0.89 10.09
CA TRP A 263 -9.11 -0.55 8.71
C TRP A 263 -10.59 -0.72 8.38
N MET A 264 -11.33 -1.56 9.12
CA MET A 264 -12.75 -1.80 8.85
C MET A 264 -13.61 -0.54 9.08
N GLN A 265 -13.43 0.16 10.20
CA GLN A 265 -14.11 1.45 10.43
C GLN A 265 -13.75 2.49 9.36
N TYR A 266 -12.51 2.50 8.88
CA TYR A 266 -12.09 3.39 7.78
C TYR A 266 -12.82 3.06 6.47
N TYR A 267 -12.92 1.77 6.11
CA TYR A 267 -13.65 1.34 4.91
C TYR A 267 -15.14 1.64 4.99
N LEU A 268 -15.78 1.43 6.14
CA LEU A 268 -17.18 1.75 6.35
C LEU A 268 -17.43 3.26 6.25
N TYR A 269 -16.61 4.06 6.93
CA TYR A 269 -16.70 5.52 6.89
C TYR A 269 -16.51 6.07 5.47
N LEU A 270 -15.45 5.65 4.77
CA LEU A 270 -15.22 6.12 3.41
C LEU A 270 -16.33 5.68 2.46
N THR A 271 -16.90 4.49 2.64
CA THR A 271 -18.03 4.04 1.82
C THR A 271 -19.24 4.95 2.00
N LEU A 272 -19.61 5.29 3.24
CA LEU A 272 -20.69 6.23 3.54
C LEU A 272 -20.38 7.63 2.98
N TYR A 273 -19.18 8.14 3.24
CA TYR A 273 -18.75 9.46 2.79
C TYR A 273 -18.81 9.59 1.26
N CYS A 274 -18.32 8.59 0.53
CA CYS A 274 -18.35 8.62 -0.93
C CYS A 274 -19.78 8.47 -1.47
N THR A 275 -20.63 7.69 -0.79
CA THR A 275 -22.05 7.60 -1.12
C THR A 275 -22.75 8.96 -1.00
N ASP A 276 -22.45 9.75 0.04
CA ASP A 276 -23.00 11.11 0.21
C ASP A 276 -22.55 12.10 -0.88
N VAL A 277 -21.30 11.95 -1.33
CA VAL A 277 -20.69 12.85 -2.33
C VAL A 277 -21.15 12.47 -3.74
N GLU A 278 -21.09 11.19 -4.08
CA GLU A 278 -21.33 10.70 -5.44
C GLU A 278 -22.81 10.41 -5.72
N LYS A 279 -23.63 10.20 -4.68
CA LYS A 279 -25.09 10.00 -4.74
C LYS A 279 -25.51 8.92 -5.75
N PRO A 280 -25.04 7.68 -5.57
CA PRO A 280 -25.43 6.58 -6.45
C PRO A 280 -26.94 6.32 -6.33
N SER A 281 -27.52 5.67 -7.35
CA SER A 281 -28.98 5.47 -7.40
C SER A 281 -29.53 4.57 -6.29
N ASN A 282 -28.67 3.74 -5.70
CA ASN A 282 -28.96 2.87 -4.55
C ASN A 282 -28.45 3.45 -3.21
N GLU A 283 -28.22 4.77 -3.12
CA GLU A 283 -27.76 5.47 -1.90
C GLU A 283 -28.54 5.05 -0.64
N LYS A 284 -29.87 4.98 -0.74
CA LYS A 284 -30.74 4.63 0.40
C LYS A 284 -30.46 3.21 0.91
N ASP A 285 -30.29 2.25 0.00
CA ASP A 285 -30.03 0.86 0.37
C ASP A 285 -28.63 0.68 0.95
N ILE A 286 -27.65 1.43 0.45
CA ILE A 286 -26.29 1.47 0.99
C ILE A 286 -26.32 1.98 2.44
N LYS A 287 -26.96 3.12 2.69
CA LYS A 287 -27.06 3.71 4.03
C LYS A 287 -27.83 2.80 4.99
N ASN A 288 -28.95 2.23 4.55
CA ASN A 288 -29.75 1.30 5.37
C ASN A 288 -29.03 -0.02 5.69
N SER A 289 -27.92 -0.31 5.01
CA SER A 289 -27.15 -1.53 5.23
C SER A 289 -26.18 -1.44 6.41
N ILE A 290 -25.91 -0.22 6.90
CA ILE A 290 -25.07 0.02 8.06
C ILE A 290 -25.99 0.51 9.20
N PRO A 291 -25.97 -0.10 10.39
CA PRO A 291 -26.78 0.37 11.52
C PRO A 291 -26.61 1.87 11.79
N TYR A 292 -27.71 2.56 12.08
CA TYR A 292 -27.71 4.01 12.25
C TYR A 292 -26.72 4.47 13.33
N GLU A 293 -26.67 3.72 14.44
CA GLU A 293 -25.77 3.99 15.57
C GLU A 293 -24.29 3.88 15.14
N PHE A 294 -23.98 2.99 14.18
CA PHE A 294 -22.62 2.89 13.63
C PHE A 294 -22.32 4.07 12.72
N GLN A 295 -23.26 4.51 11.90
CA GLN A 295 -23.10 5.70 11.06
C GLN A 295 -22.82 6.94 11.92
N GLU A 296 -23.60 7.15 12.98
CA GLU A 296 -23.40 8.25 13.93
C GLU A 296 -22.05 8.14 14.65
N SER A 297 -21.69 6.95 15.12
CA SER A 297 -20.41 6.70 15.79
C SER A 297 -19.21 6.95 14.87
N LEU A 298 -19.26 6.50 13.61
CA LEU A 298 -18.23 6.76 12.61
C LEU A 298 -18.13 8.25 12.31
N HIS A 299 -19.26 8.94 12.14
CA HIS A 299 -19.30 10.37 11.84
C HIS A 299 -18.88 11.27 13.01
N THR A 300 -18.97 10.80 14.25
CA THR A 300 -18.53 11.57 15.44
C THR A 300 -17.05 11.35 15.76
N ARG A 301 -16.53 10.14 15.50
CA ARG A 301 -15.16 9.75 15.90
C ARG A 301 -14.14 9.78 14.77
N TRP A 302 -14.54 10.08 13.55
CA TRP A 302 -13.67 9.98 12.38
C TRP A 302 -12.35 10.74 12.55
N LEU A 303 -12.35 11.89 13.23
CA LEU A 303 -11.15 12.69 13.46
C LEU A 303 -10.10 11.98 14.33
N ASN A 304 -10.56 11.29 15.37
CA ASN A 304 -9.68 10.72 16.39
C ASN A 304 -9.19 9.32 16.01
N ASP A 305 -10.06 8.53 15.38
CA ASP A 305 -9.79 7.09 15.16
C ASP A 305 -9.57 6.76 13.68
N ILE A 306 -10.25 7.45 12.76
CA ILE A 306 -10.27 7.10 11.33
C ILE A 306 -9.23 7.90 10.54
N LEU A 307 -9.06 9.18 10.86
CA LEU A 307 -8.13 10.07 10.19
C LEU A 307 -6.68 9.57 10.30
N ILE A 308 -6.33 8.91 11.40
CA ILE A 308 -5.01 8.32 11.62
C ILE A 308 -4.66 7.31 10.50
N HIS A 309 -5.65 6.52 10.07
CA HIS A 309 -5.48 5.55 8.97
C HIS A 309 -5.44 6.23 7.59
N ALA A 310 -5.97 7.44 7.47
CA ALA A 310 -6.05 8.20 6.22
C ALA A 310 -4.82 9.09 5.97
N GLN A 311 -4.13 9.51 7.03
CA GLN A 311 -3.01 10.44 6.93
C GLN A 311 -1.80 9.79 6.24
N PRO A 312 -1.21 10.44 5.22
CA PRO A 312 0.03 9.98 4.63
C PRO A 312 1.15 10.05 5.70
N GLN A 313 1.62 8.88 6.14
CA GLN A 313 2.72 8.76 7.10
C GLN A 313 4.06 8.89 6.35
N GLY A 314 4.55 10.13 6.17
CA GLY A 314 5.89 10.40 5.67
C GLY A 314 5.96 11.24 4.39
N SER A 315 7.18 11.66 4.05
CA SER A 315 7.47 12.41 2.82
C SER A 315 7.59 11.46 1.63
N GLU A 316 7.15 11.89 0.44
CA GLU A 316 7.31 11.09 -0.77
C GLU A 316 8.43 11.68 -1.65
N MET A 317 9.27 10.84 -2.28
CA MET A 317 10.44 11.35 -3.01
C MET A 317 10.06 12.20 -4.24
N LEU A 318 9.03 11.79 -4.98
CA LEU A 318 8.56 12.54 -6.15
C LEU A 318 7.87 13.85 -5.75
N GLN A 319 7.08 13.84 -4.66
CA GLN A 319 6.48 15.04 -4.10
C GLN A 319 7.57 16.06 -3.74
N LYS A 320 8.63 15.61 -3.05
CA LYS A 320 9.76 16.46 -2.69
C LYS A 320 10.53 17.00 -3.90
N ASP A 321 10.72 16.21 -4.94
CA ASP A 321 11.40 16.67 -6.17
C ASP A 321 10.56 17.74 -6.88
N VAL A 322 9.26 17.52 -6.99
CA VAL A 322 8.31 18.49 -7.58
C VAL A 322 8.26 19.78 -6.76
N ASP A 323 8.22 19.65 -5.44
CA ASP A 323 8.27 20.77 -4.49
C ASP A 323 9.54 21.61 -4.66
N THR A 324 10.69 20.95 -4.81
CA THR A 324 11.98 21.63 -5.05
C THR A 324 11.96 22.44 -6.35
N VAL A 325 11.35 21.91 -7.42
CA VAL A 325 11.22 22.64 -8.69
C VAL A 325 10.25 23.81 -8.58
N LEU A 326 9.12 23.65 -7.86
CA LEU A 326 8.17 24.74 -7.59
C LEU A 326 8.83 25.88 -6.80
N GLU A 327 9.58 25.55 -5.75
CA GLU A 327 10.36 26.52 -4.97
C GLU A 327 11.39 27.25 -5.85
N GLY A 328 12.08 26.52 -6.74
CA GLY A 328 13.03 27.10 -7.70
C GLY A 328 12.39 28.10 -8.68
N LEU A 329 11.12 27.89 -9.02
CA LEU A 329 10.31 28.82 -9.82
C LEU A 329 9.69 29.98 -9.01
N GLY A 330 9.89 30.00 -7.69
CA GLY A 330 9.29 30.99 -6.79
C GLY A 330 7.80 30.76 -6.51
N ILE A 331 7.27 29.56 -6.78
CA ILE A 331 5.86 29.20 -6.58
C ILE A 331 5.72 28.56 -5.20
N THR A 332 5.21 29.31 -4.22
CA THR A 332 5.07 28.87 -2.82
C THR A 332 3.62 28.65 -2.38
N GLU A 333 2.67 28.79 -3.32
CA GLU A 333 1.23 28.70 -3.05
C GLU A 333 0.70 27.26 -2.92
N GLY A 334 1.51 26.25 -3.27
CA GLY A 334 1.15 24.84 -3.20
C GLY A 334 1.30 24.29 -1.79
N LEU A 335 0.19 23.99 -1.11
CA LEU A 335 0.18 23.43 0.24
C LEU A 335 0.36 21.90 0.20
N ILE A 336 1.34 21.36 0.92
CA ILE A 336 1.69 19.94 0.88
C ILE A 336 0.81 19.12 1.83
N ASN A 337 0.38 17.93 1.39
CA ASN A 337 -0.36 16.96 2.21
C ASN A 337 -1.59 17.57 2.90
N CYS A 338 -2.30 18.45 2.18
CA CYS A 338 -3.53 19.05 2.67
C CYS A 338 -4.73 18.14 2.45
N SER A 339 -5.64 18.16 3.42
CA SER A 339 -6.94 17.49 3.28
C SER A 339 -7.80 18.25 2.30
N VAL A 340 -8.53 17.53 1.44
CA VAL A 340 -9.48 18.08 0.46
C VAL A 340 -10.83 17.37 0.61
N GLY A 341 -11.92 18.14 0.61
CA GLY A 341 -13.29 17.63 0.71
C GLY A 341 -14.32 18.73 0.47
N ARG A 342 -15.56 18.52 0.93
CA ARG A 342 -16.65 19.47 0.70
C ARG A 342 -16.45 20.74 1.52
N GLU A 343 -16.97 21.86 1.03
CA GLU A 343 -16.89 23.17 1.69
C GLU A 343 -17.46 23.19 3.13
N ASP A 344 -18.46 22.35 3.40
CA ASP A 344 -19.10 22.22 4.72
C ASP A 344 -18.37 21.27 5.69
N ASP A 345 -17.37 20.51 5.22
CA ASP A 345 -16.64 19.55 6.05
C ASP A 345 -15.44 20.26 6.71
N GLU A 346 -15.36 20.31 8.05
CA GLU A 346 -14.28 21.04 8.75
C GLU A 346 -12.87 20.47 8.50
N GLN A 347 -12.77 19.16 8.25
CA GLN A 347 -11.55 18.43 7.93
C GLN A 347 -11.93 17.17 7.11
N HIS A 348 -10.99 16.52 6.42
CA HIS A 348 -11.30 15.41 5.49
C HIS A 348 -10.32 14.24 5.60
N CYS A 349 -10.79 13.03 5.23
CA CYS A 349 -9.97 11.81 5.15
C CYS A 349 -9.25 11.63 3.80
N LEU A 350 -9.34 12.60 2.89
CA LEU A 350 -8.68 12.54 1.59
C LEU A 350 -7.60 13.62 1.54
N PHE A 351 -6.35 13.21 1.37
CA PHE A 351 -5.20 14.09 1.29
C PHE A 351 -4.65 14.10 -0.13
N CYS A 352 -4.38 15.30 -0.65
CA CYS A 352 -3.67 15.48 -1.91
C CYS A 352 -2.18 15.71 -1.69
N GLY A 353 -1.36 15.46 -2.71
CA GLY A 353 0.07 15.72 -2.67
C GLY A 353 0.37 17.21 -2.50
N HIS A 354 -0.11 18.04 -3.42
CA HIS A 354 -0.10 19.51 -3.28
C HIS A 354 -1.48 20.08 -3.58
N LEU A 355 -1.89 21.09 -2.81
CA LEU A 355 -3.13 21.84 -2.98
C LEU A 355 -2.83 23.29 -3.38
N PHE A 356 -3.29 23.69 -4.56
CA PHE A 356 -3.28 25.07 -5.04
C PHE A 356 -4.70 25.62 -4.91
N THR A 357 -5.02 26.16 -3.73
CA THR A 357 -6.38 26.60 -3.37
C THR A 357 -6.94 27.62 -4.35
N HIS A 358 -6.17 28.67 -4.67
CA HIS A 358 -6.57 29.73 -5.59
C HIS A 358 -6.72 29.27 -7.03
N ARG A 359 -6.19 28.09 -7.40
CA ARG A 359 -6.32 27.53 -8.75
C ARG A 359 -7.34 26.40 -8.84
N LYS A 360 -7.96 26.03 -7.70
CA LYS A 360 -8.77 24.81 -7.56
C LYS A 360 -8.06 23.61 -8.19
N LEU A 361 -6.79 23.41 -7.85
CA LEU A 361 -5.92 22.41 -8.45
C LEU A 361 -5.20 21.58 -7.38
N CYS A 362 -5.21 20.27 -7.57
CA CYS A 362 -4.51 19.30 -6.74
C CYS A 362 -3.44 18.59 -7.59
N PHE A 363 -2.25 18.39 -7.02
CA PHE A 363 -1.26 17.46 -7.57
C PHE A 363 -1.31 16.12 -6.86
N GLU A 364 -1.23 15.06 -7.66
CA GLU A 364 -1.20 13.68 -7.24
C GLU A 364 0.01 12.97 -7.84
N TYR A 365 0.64 12.08 -7.08
CA TYR A 365 1.91 11.47 -7.46
C TYR A 365 1.77 9.98 -7.72
N ASN A 366 1.98 9.57 -8.97
CA ASN A 366 1.89 8.16 -9.36
C ASN A 366 3.28 7.53 -9.49
N TYR A 367 3.59 6.63 -8.56
CA TYR A 367 4.85 5.89 -8.48
C TYR A 367 4.87 4.60 -9.31
N LEU A 368 3.71 4.10 -9.71
CA LEU A 368 3.59 2.81 -10.38
C LEU A 368 4.10 2.90 -11.83
N MET A 369 4.71 1.80 -12.29
CA MET A 369 5.25 1.71 -13.65
C MET A 369 4.13 1.80 -14.70
N PRO A 370 4.38 2.49 -15.83
CA PRO A 370 3.45 2.55 -16.96
C PRO A 370 3.35 1.17 -17.62
N LYS A 371 2.35 0.99 -18.48
CA LYS A 371 2.25 -0.18 -19.35
C LYS A 371 3.50 -0.32 -20.25
N PRO A 372 3.76 -1.51 -20.83
CA PRO A 372 4.91 -1.73 -21.72
C PRO A 372 4.97 -0.80 -22.94
N ASP A 373 3.82 -0.28 -23.39
CA ASP A 373 3.69 0.72 -24.45
C ASP A 373 4.03 2.16 -24.01
N GLY A 374 4.37 2.36 -22.73
CA GLY A 374 4.64 3.66 -22.13
C GLY A 374 3.40 4.40 -21.63
N MET A 375 2.19 3.83 -21.78
CA MET A 375 0.97 4.49 -21.33
C MET A 375 0.93 4.56 -19.79
N PRO A 376 0.75 5.76 -19.20
CA PRO A 376 0.55 5.89 -17.76
C PRO A 376 -0.73 5.18 -17.32
N VAL A 377 -0.65 4.48 -16.18
CA VAL A 377 -1.82 3.89 -15.51
C VAL A 377 -1.81 4.30 -14.05
N GLU A 378 -2.86 5.00 -13.63
CA GLU A 378 -3.06 5.42 -12.25
C GLU A 378 -3.30 4.23 -11.32
N SER A 379 -2.82 4.32 -10.08
CA SER A 379 -3.25 3.42 -9.02
C SER A 379 -4.74 3.61 -8.73
N GLY A 380 -5.37 2.62 -8.09
CA GLY A 380 -6.78 2.71 -7.71
C GLY A 380 -7.05 3.94 -6.84
N LEU A 381 -6.19 4.19 -5.84
CA LEU A 381 -6.32 5.31 -4.92
C LEU A 381 -6.17 6.68 -5.61
N ILE A 382 -5.24 6.83 -6.55
CA ILE A 382 -5.08 8.09 -7.30
C ILE A 382 -6.31 8.34 -8.18
N SER A 383 -6.77 7.32 -8.89
CA SER A 383 -7.97 7.45 -9.74
C SER A 383 -9.23 7.77 -8.92
N PHE A 384 -9.35 7.19 -7.73
CA PHE A 384 -10.39 7.47 -6.75
C PHE A 384 -10.29 8.91 -6.23
N ARG A 385 -9.11 9.35 -5.75
CA ARG A 385 -8.91 10.72 -5.25
C ARG A 385 -9.22 11.76 -6.32
N ARG A 386 -8.73 11.58 -7.55
CA ARG A 386 -9.07 12.44 -8.69
C ARG A 386 -10.58 12.54 -8.89
N ARG A 387 -11.29 11.42 -8.86
CA ARG A 387 -12.76 11.39 -9.01
C ARG A 387 -13.45 12.19 -7.90
N MET A 388 -13.03 12.00 -6.65
CA MET A 388 -13.57 12.71 -5.50
C MET A 388 -13.25 14.21 -5.52
N PHE A 389 -12.01 14.57 -5.81
CA PHE A 389 -11.56 15.96 -5.90
C PHE A 389 -12.31 16.74 -6.98
N ASN A 390 -12.56 16.11 -8.13
CA ASN A 390 -13.41 16.68 -9.17
C ASN A 390 -14.84 16.95 -8.66
N LYS A 391 -15.39 16.07 -7.80
CA LYS A 391 -16.72 16.29 -7.16
C LYS A 391 -16.70 17.43 -6.14
N PHE A 392 -15.56 17.71 -5.52
CA PHE A 392 -15.36 18.87 -4.64
C PHE A 392 -15.06 20.17 -5.40
N GLY A 393 -15.00 20.13 -6.73
CA GLY A 393 -14.70 21.29 -7.56
C GLY A 393 -13.21 21.58 -7.76
N TYR A 394 -12.34 20.62 -7.45
CA TYR A 394 -10.90 20.69 -7.71
C TYR A 394 -10.51 19.88 -8.94
N ASN A 395 -9.70 20.46 -9.80
CA ASN A 395 -9.01 19.72 -10.85
C ASN A 395 -7.84 18.94 -10.24
N THR A 396 -7.49 17.79 -10.83
CA THR A 396 -6.34 17.00 -10.37
C THR A 396 -5.37 16.76 -11.53
N ALA A 397 -4.13 17.20 -11.36
CA ALA A 397 -3.02 16.84 -12.24
C ALA A 397 -2.22 15.69 -11.61
N VAL A 398 -2.08 14.59 -12.35
CA VAL A 398 -1.31 13.43 -11.89
C VAL A 398 0.09 13.48 -12.50
N ILE A 399 1.10 13.57 -11.66
CA ILE A 399 2.50 13.55 -12.06
C ILE A 399 2.98 12.10 -11.98
N HIS A 400 3.29 11.53 -13.14
CA HIS A 400 3.77 10.16 -13.23
C HIS A 400 5.29 10.10 -13.11
N LYS A 401 5.79 9.31 -12.16
CA LYS A 401 7.22 9.18 -11.87
C LYS A 401 8.05 8.83 -13.11
N HIS A 402 7.59 7.89 -13.94
CA HIS A 402 8.36 7.44 -15.10
C HIS A 402 8.56 8.54 -16.16
N GLN A 403 7.55 9.40 -16.34
CA GLN A 403 7.65 10.58 -17.20
C GLN A 403 8.54 11.63 -16.54
N TRP A 404 8.26 11.94 -15.26
CA TRP A 404 8.98 12.97 -14.52
C TRP A 404 10.50 12.73 -14.44
N ASP A 405 10.91 11.48 -14.19
CA ASP A 405 12.32 11.09 -14.11
C ASP A 405 13.05 11.20 -15.46
N SER A 406 12.33 11.21 -16.58
CA SER A 406 12.93 11.32 -17.92
C SER A 406 13.19 12.76 -18.35
N LEU A 407 12.66 13.75 -17.61
CA LEU A 407 12.77 15.16 -17.93
C LEU A 407 14.04 15.78 -17.31
N SER A 408 14.68 16.65 -18.07
CA SER A 408 15.68 17.60 -17.56
C SER A 408 15.03 18.64 -16.64
N LEU A 409 15.85 19.38 -15.89
CA LEU A 409 15.34 20.43 -14.99
C LEU A 409 14.49 21.48 -15.74
N ILE A 410 14.96 21.93 -16.91
CA ILE A 410 14.27 22.93 -17.74
C ILE A 410 12.91 22.39 -18.20
N GLU A 411 12.85 21.12 -18.62
CA GLU A 411 11.58 20.51 -19.06
C GLU A 411 10.60 20.30 -17.90
N LYS A 412 11.10 19.99 -16.69
CA LYS A 412 10.27 19.92 -15.48
C LYS A 412 9.65 21.29 -15.15
N GLU A 413 10.46 22.34 -15.20
CA GLU A 413 10.01 23.73 -14.98
C GLU A 413 8.94 24.12 -16.00
N GLU A 414 9.20 23.90 -17.30
CA GLU A 414 8.25 24.18 -18.37
C GLU A 414 6.94 23.39 -18.19
N GLN A 415 7.02 22.11 -17.82
CA GLN A 415 5.84 21.29 -17.59
C GLN A 415 4.99 21.84 -16.43
N LEU A 416 5.60 22.22 -15.31
CA LEU A 416 4.87 22.79 -14.18
C LEU A 416 4.23 24.13 -14.53
N LEU A 417 4.95 25.03 -15.22
CA LEU A 417 4.40 26.30 -15.69
C LEU A 417 3.24 26.07 -16.67
N ARG A 418 3.33 25.08 -17.55
CA ARG A 418 2.25 24.71 -18.48
C ARG A 418 1.02 24.20 -17.74
N ILE A 419 1.19 23.34 -16.73
CA ILE A 419 0.08 22.88 -15.89
C ILE A 419 -0.56 24.07 -15.18
N LEU A 420 0.22 24.91 -14.50
CA LEU A 420 -0.29 26.05 -13.73
C LEU A 420 -0.94 27.13 -14.59
N SER A 421 -0.44 27.38 -15.80
CA SER A 421 -1.06 28.31 -16.75
C SER A 421 -2.38 27.78 -17.33
N THR A 422 -2.56 26.47 -17.39
CA THR A 422 -3.85 25.85 -17.76
C THR A 422 -4.93 26.09 -16.70
N PHE A 423 -4.52 26.25 -15.44
CA PHE A 423 -5.41 26.51 -14.30
C PHE A 423 -5.09 27.88 -13.68
N PRO A 424 -5.59 28.99 -14.30
CA PRO A 424 -5.32 30.33 -13.81
C PRO A 424 -5.90 30.53 -12.40
N ALA A 425 -5.27 31.41 -11.63
CA ALA A 425 -5.78 31.76 -10.31
C ALA A 425 -7.18 32.40 -10.44
N VAL A 426 -8.11 31.88 -9.66
CA VAL A 426 -9.45 32.43 -9.46
C VAL A 426 -9.32 33.45 -8.34
N GLU A 427 -9.88 34.64 -8.52
CA GLU A 427 -9.96 35.62 -7.43
C GLU A 427 -10.66 34.97 -6.23
N PRO A 428 -10.14 35.14 -5.01
CA PRO A 428 -10.82 34.62 -3.84
C PRO A 428 -12.19 35.30 -3.78
N GLU A 429 -13.27 34.53 -3.97
CA GLU A 429 -14.59 34.98 -3.54
C GLU A 429 -14.45 35.37 -2.08
N VAL A 430 -14.77 36.63 -1.76
CA VAL A 430 -14.72 37.14 -0.39
C VAL A 430 -15.54 36.18 0.46
N TYR A 431 -14.85 35.39 1.28
CA TYR A 431 -15.46 34.36 2.10
C TYR A 431 -16.25 35.04 3.21
N ASP A 432 -17.47 35.46 2.90
CA ASP A 432 -18.41 36.01 3.88
C ASP A 432 -18.97 34.83 4.68
N SER A 433 -18.17 34.38 5.65
CA SER A 433 -18.42 33.24 6.54
C SER A 433 -19.56 33.52 7.52
N LYS A 434 -20.76 33.73 7.00
CA LYS A 434 -22.00 33.54 7.73
C LYS A 434 -22.80 32.45 7.03
N PRO A 435 -22.64 31.17 7.44
CA PRO A 435 -23.57 30.15 6.96
C PRO A 435 -24.99 30.64 7.26
N ALA A 436 -25.82 30.74 6.22
CA ALA A 436 -27.21 31.13 6.39
C ALA A 436 -27.84 30.21 7.45
N PRO A 437 -28.58 30.76 8.44
CA PRO A 437 -29.24 29.94 9.44
C PRO A 437 -30.24 29.02 8.72
N LYS A 438 -29.95 27.73 8.69
CA LYS A 438 -30.86 26.72 8.13
C LYS A 438 -32.04 26.60 9.08
N THR A 439 -33.24 26.96 8.62
CA THR A 439 -34.50 26.59 9.27
C THR A 439 -34.76 25.12 9.00
N PHE A 440 -34.94 24.34 10.06
CA PHE A 440 -35.21 22.90 9.98
C PHE A 440 -36.73 22.67 10.05
N PRO A 441 -37.39 22.25 8.97
CA PRO A 441 -38.74 21.67 9.06
C PRO A 441 -38.66 20.25 9.65
N GLU A 442 -39.66 19.86 10.44
CA GLU A 442 -39.71 18.61 11.22
C GLU A 442 -39.60 17.31 10.37
N ASP A 443 -39.75 17.40 9.04
CA ASP A 443 -39.68 16.28 8.09
C ASP A 443 -38.45 16.33 7.15
N ALA A 444 -37.41 17.10 7.48
CA ALA A 444 -36.18 17.05 6.70
C ALA A 444 -35.46 15.71 6.94
N ASP A 445 -35.61 14.78 5.99
CA ASP A 445 -34.74 13.60 5.79
C ASP A 445 -33.32 13.89 6.32
N LEU A 446 -32.77 12.98 7.15
CA LEU A 446 -31.50 13.00 7.90
C LEU A 446 -30.26 13.51 7.11
N LYS A 447 -30.27 14.76 6.68
CA LYS A 447 -29.31 15.31 5.72
C LYS A 447 -28.30 16.24 6.37
N TYR A 448 -28.48 16.64 7.63
CA TYR A 448 -27.61 17.62 8.29
C TYR A 448 -27.59 17.50 9.83
N MET A 449 -26.97 16.46 10.39
CA MET A 449 -26.46 16.54 11.77
C MET A 449 -25.11 17.28 11.72
N LYS A 450 -25.15 18.62 11.65
CA LYS A 450 -23.95 19.47 11.56
C LYS A 450 -23.18 19.47 12.89
N HIS A 451 -21.86 19.43 12.74
CA HIS A 451 -20.78 19.64 13.71
C HIS A 451 -21.01 20.83 14.67
N LEU A 452 -21.53 20.56 15.87
CA LEU A 452 -21.35 21.44 17.02
C LEU A 452 -20.24 20.86 17.90
N ARG A 453 -19.01 21.33 17.74
CA ARG A 453 -18.07 21.25 18.86
C ARG A 453 -18.64 22.11 19.99
N PRO A 454 -18.82 21.60 21.22
CA PRO A 454 -18.96 22.49 22.36
C PRO A 454 -17.68 23.34 22.41
N LYS A 455 -17.80 24.64 22.15
CA LYS A 455 -16.72 25.57 22.47
C LYS A 455 -16.56 25.52 23.99
N ILE A 456 -15.52 24.84 24.48
CA ILE A 456 -15.09 24.98 25.88
C ILE A 456 -14.59 26.42 26.00
N THR A 457 -15.44 27.32 26.47
CA THR A 457 -15.14 28.76 26.52
C THR A 457 -14.37 29.18 27.76
N THR A 458 -14.16 28.30 28.75
CA THR A 458 -13.40 28.63 29.95
C THR A 458 -12.70 27.41 30.56
N TRP A 459 -11.42 27.60 30.89
CA TRP A 459 -10.60 26.70 31.70
C TRP A 459 -9.95 27.54 32.81
N PRO A 460 -9.98 27.11 34.09
CA PRO A 460 -10.60 25.90 34.64
C PRO A 460 -12.12 26.09 34.88
N PRO A 461 -12.91 25.00 35.03
CA PRO A 461 -14.31 25.09 35.43
C PRO A 461 -14.39 25.66 36.85
N GLU A 462 -14.83 26.90 36.97
CA GLU A 462 -15.02 27.54 38.27
C GLU A 462 -16.17 26.84 39.03
N LYS A 463 -15.78 26.30 40.20
CA LYS A 463 -16.58 25.94 41.37
C LYS A 463 -17.46 24.68 41.27
N PHE A 464 -16.86 23.55 41.67
CA PHE A 464 -17.58 22.60 42.51
C PHE A 464 -17.79 23.26 43.89
N THR A 465 -19.03 23.59 44.23
CA THR A 465 -19.43 23.84 45.62
C THR A 465 -20.17 22.61 46.13
N VAL A 466 -19.49 21.93 47.06
CA VAL A 466 -19.86 20.89 48.04
C VAL A 466 -21.13 20.08 47.78
#